data_AF-A0A6S6RS13-F1
#
_entry.id   AF-A0A6S6RS13-F1
#
_cell.length_a   1.000
_cell.length_b   1.000
_cell.length_c   1.000
_cell.angle_alpha   90.00
_cell.angle_beta   90.00
_cell.angle_gamma   90.00
#
_symmetry.space_group_name_H-M   'P 1'
#
loop_
_entity.id
_entity.type
_entity.pdbx_description
1 polymer ?
#
loop_
_entity_poly.entity_id
_entity_poly.type
_entity_poly.pdbx_seq_one_letter_code
_entity_poly.pdbx_strand_id
1 'polypeptide(L)'
;MPVLVEPAHLPGMLAAKTLVPVFGVPLVTATFNGIDSLYSIVQMPKGIPVATFAIGKAGAANAALLAAQFLSGTDNELYERLSIWRLKQTNDLLSNPDPREVE
;
A
#
# COMPACT_ATOMS: atom_id res chain seq x y z
N MET A 1 -0.60 16.88 18.11
CA MET A 1 0.76 17.22 17.63
C MET A 1 0.84 16.85 16.16
N PRO A 2 1.20 17.76 15.24
CA PRO A 2 1.52 17.35 13.89
C PRO A 2 2.78 16.49 14.00
N VAL A 3 2.71 15.25 13.51
CA VAL A 3 3.90 14.42 13.36
C VAL A 3 4.72 15.12 12.28
N LEU A 4 5.84 15.73 12.67
CA LEU A 4 6.86 16.15 11.72
C LEU A 4 7.43 14.87 11.12
N VAL A 5 6.90 14.48 9.95
CA VAL A 5 7.44 13.35 9.20
C VAL A 5 8.78 13.84 8.65
N GLU A 6 9.87 13.41 9.27
CA GLU A 6 11.20 13.51 8.67
C GLU A 6 11.18 12.88 7.26
N PRO A 7 12.04 13.32 6.32
CA PRO A 7 12.03 12.87 4.93
C PRO A 7 11.79 11.37 4.84
N ALA A 8 10.93 10.90 3.94
CA ALA A 8 10.47 9.50 3.90
C ALA A 8 11.55 8.51 3.39
N HIS A 9 12.71 8.52 4.04
CA HIS A 9 13.92 7.75 3.78
C HIS A 9 13.85 6.31 4.28
N LEU A 10 12.99 6.02 5.26
CA LEU A 10 12.91 4.69 5.88
C LEU A 10 12.72 3.55 4.86
N PRO A 11 11.77 3.63 3.90
CA PRO A 11 11.59 2.57 2.91
C PRO A 11 12.85 2.35 2.04
N GLY A 12 13.47 3.43 1.57
CA GLY A 12 14.68 3.36 0.74
C GLY A 12 15.88 2.79 1.51
N MET A 13 16.09 3.24 2.75
CA MET A 13 17.18 2.75 3.61
C MET A 13 16.98 1.29 4.00
N LEU A 14 15.74 0.87 4.28
CA LEU A 14 15.43 -0.53 4.56
C LEU A 14 15.70 -1.40 3.32
N ALA A 15 15.24 -0.99 2.14
CA ALA A 15 15.48 -1.71 0.89
C ALA A 15 16.96 -1.88 0.56
N ALA A 16 17.81 -0.90 0.92
CA ALA A 16 19.25 -0.99 0.75
C ALA A 16 19.93 -2.03 1.67
N LYS A 17 19.20 -2.58 2.65
CA LYS A 17 19.74 -3.49 3.69
C LYS A 17 19.13 -4.88 3.69
N THR A 18 18.19 -5.17 2.78
CA THR A 18 17.54 -6.48 2.71
C THR A 18 17.28 -6.90 1.26
N LEU A 19 17.17 -8.21 1.04
CA LEU A 19 16.66 -8.79 -0.20
C LEU A 19 15.15 -9.05 -0.15
N VAL A 20 14.54 -8.92 1.03
CA VAL A 20 13.08 -9.03 1.18
C VAL A 20 12.42 -7.83 0.50
N PRO A 21 11.35 -8.00 -0.28
CA PRO A 21 10.64 -6.89 -0.91
C PRO A 21 10.20 -5.83 0.10
N VAL A 22 10.49 -4.56 -0.19
CA VAL A 22 10.11 -3.43 0.68
C VAL A 22 8.97 -2.63 0.04
N PHE A 23 7.90 -2.47 0.82
CA PHE A 23 6.68 -1.78 0.43
C PHE A 23 6.59 -0.43 1.14
N GLY A 24 6.65 0.66 0.36
CA GLY A 24 6.65 2.02 0.85
C GLY A 24 5.28 2.68 0.73
N VAL A 25 4.75 3.18 1.85
CA VAL A 25 3.49 3.93 1.88
C VAL A 25 3.79 5.39 2.22
N PRO A 26 3.60 6.32 1.27
CA PRO A 26 3.75 7.74 1.53
C PRO A 26 2.71 8.22 2.56
N LEU A 27 3.15 8.97 3.57
CA LEU A 27 2.25 9.56 4.56
C LEU A 27 1.75 10.93 4.08
N VAL A 28 0.56 11.31 4.54
CA VAL A 28 0.03 12.66 4.31
C VAL A 28 0.84 13.63 5.16
N THR A 29 1.40 14.65 4.51
CA THR A 29 2.14 15.74 5.17
C THR A 29 1.31 17.02 5.22
N ALA A 30 1.58 17.90 6.17
CA ALA A 30 0.87 19.18 6.30
C ALA A 30 1.08 20.16 5.12
N THR A 31 2.25 20.14 4.48
CA THR A 31 2.63 21.19 3.50
C THR A 31 2.26 20.84 2.07
N PHE A 32 2.48 19.58 1.65
CA PHE A 32 2.28 19.15 0.25
C PHE A 32 1.36 17.93 0.10
N ASN A 33 0.46 17.69 1.07
CA ASN A 33 -0.48 16.56 1.05
C ASN A 33 0.17 15.19 0.75
N GLY A 34 1.44 15.01 1.13
CA GLY A 34 2.19 13.77 0.91
C GLY A 34 2.90 13.66 -0.44
N ILE A 35 2.89 14.67 -1.30
CA ILE A 35 3.64 14.66 -2.58
C ILE A 35 5.15 14.59 -2.34
N ASP A 36 5.64 15.31 -1.33
CA ASP A 36 7.01 15.25 -0.83
C ASP A 36 7.38 13.85 -0.34
N SER A 37 6.50 13.21 0.44
CA SER A 37 6.66 11.83 0.89
C SER A 37 6.63 10.84 -0.28
N LEU A 38 5.73 11.04 -1.24
CA LEU A 38 5.62 10.18 -2.43
C LEU A 38 6.92 10.22 -3.23
N TYR A 39 7.39 11.42 -3.59
CA TYR A 39 8.62 11.55 -4.38
C TYR A 39 9.87 11.11 -3.62
N SER A 40 9.90 11.24 -2.30
CA SER A 40 11.00 10.73 -1.47
C SER A 40 11.09 9.19 -1.45
N ILE A 41 9.98 8.48 -1.72
CA ILE A 41 9.92 7.02 -1.74
C ILE A 41 10.01 6.45 -3.17
N VAL A 42 9.25 7.01 -4.11
CA VAL A 42 9.07 6.39 -5.45
C VAL A 42 10.27 6.61 -6.37
N GLN A 43 11.03 7.69 -6.18
CA GLN A 43 12.14 8.08 -7.05
C GLN A 43 13.46 7.38 -6.70
N MET A 44 13.40 6.09 -6.36
CA MET A 44 14.61 5.32 -6.10
C MET A 44 15.44 5.17 -7.38
N PRO A 45 16.77 5.41 -7.34
CA PRO A 45 17.63 5.16 -8.48
C PRO A 45 17.71 3.66 -8.80
N LYS A 46 18.16 3.34 -10.02
CA LYS A 46 18.34 1.95 -10.47
C LYS A 46 19.19 1.15 -9.47
N GLY A 47 18.68 0.00 -9.04
CA GLY A 47 19.42 -0.99 -8.24
C GLY A 47 18.76 -1.33 -6.90
N ILE A 48 18.12 -0.37 -6.24
CA ILE A 48 17.45 -0.57 -4.93
C ILE A 48 15.96 -0.24 -5.07
N PRO A 49 15.10 -1.20 -5.43
CA PRO A 49 13.69 -0.93 -5.68
C PRO A 49 12.87 -0.82 -4.38
N VAL A 50 11.86 0.06 -4.38
CA VAL A 50 10.80 0.12 -3.37
C VAL A 50 9.45 0.10 -4.09
N ALA A 51 8.57 -0.85 -3.75
CA ALA A 51 7.21 -0.84 -4.29
C ALA A 51 6.41 0.25 -3.57
N THR A 52 6.06 1.32 -4.29
CA THR A 52 5.42 2.50 -3.70
C THR A 52 3.91 2.50 -3.95
N PHE A 53 3.13 2.81 -2.92
CA PHE A 53 1.67 2.81 -2.96
C PHE A 53 1.10 4.23 -2.91
N ALA A 54 -0.23 4.34 -3.01
CA ALA A 54 -0.94 5.60 -2.87
C ALA A 54 -0.63 6.29 -1.52
N ILE A 55 -0.83 7.61 -1.46
CA ILE A 55 -0.62 8.37 -0.23
C ILE A 55 -1.69 7.98 0.81
N GLY A 56 -1.27 7.73 2.05
CA GLY A 56 -2.15 7.56 3.21
C GLY A 56 -2.85 6.20 3.29
N LYS A 57 -4.09 6.21 3.82
CA LYS A 57 -4.82 4.99 4.24
C LYS A 57 -5.05 4.00 3.10
N ALA A 58 -5.39 4.49 1.91
CA ALA A 58 -5.60 3.62 0.75
C ALA A 58 -4.30 2.89 0.35
N GLY A 59 -3.16 3.58 0.41
CA GLY A 59 -1.86 2.96 0.17
C GLY A 59 -1.48 1.94 1.23
N ALA A 60 -1.76 2.23 2.51
CA ALA A 60 -1.52 1.28 3.59
C ALA A 60 -2.32 -0.02 3.41
N ALA A 61 -3.60 0.09 3.07
CA ALA A 61 -4.45 -1.07 2.78
C ALA A 61 -3.91 -1.87 1.58
N ASN A 62 -3.55 -1.18 0.49
CA ASN A 62 -3.02 -1.84 -0.71
C ASN A 62 -1.64 -2.46 -0.51
N ALA A 63 -0.78 -1.87 0.33
CA ALA A 63 0.50 -2.45 0.70
C ALA A 63 0.31 -3.78 1.46
N ALA A 64 -0.62 -3.80 2.42
CA ALA A 64 -0.97 -5.03 3.13
C ALA A 64 -1.56 -6.10 2.19
N LEU A 65 -2.46 -5.70 1.28
CA LEU A 65 -3.05 -6.61 0.29
C LEU A 65 -2.02 -7.14 -0.71
N LEU A 66 -1.04 -6.33 -1.13
CA LEU A 66 0.03 -6.84 -1.98
C LEU A 66 0.95 -7.77 -1.19
N ALA A 67 1.20 -7.50 0.09
CA ALA A 67 2.03 -8.38 0.92
C ALA A 67 1.36 -9.74 1.08
N ALA A 68 0.04 -9.75 1.33
CA ALA A 68 -0.75 -10.97 1.36
C ALA A 68 -0.70 -11.73 0.03
N GLN A 69 -0.73 -11.03 -1.12
CA GLN A 69 -0.59 -11.66 -2.44
C GLN A 69 0.78 -12.33 -2.62
N PHE A 70 1.87 -11.67 -2.22
CA PHE A 70 3.21 -12.26 -2.28
C PHE A 70 3.30 -13.53 -1.42
N LEU A 71 2.80 -13.47 -0.18
CA LEU A 71 2.82 -14.61 0.75
C LEU A 71 1.91 -15.75 0.29
N SER A 72 0.78 -15.43 -0.36
CA SER A 72 -0.17 -16.43 -0.88
C SER A 72 0.41 -17.33 -1.97
N GLY A 73 1.52 -16.94 -2.60
CA GLY A 73 2.22 -17.79 -3.59
C GLY A 73 2.78 -19.08 -2.99
N THR A 74 2.95 -19.14 -1.66
CA THR A 74 3.43 -20.32 -0.93
C THR A 74 2.51 -20.74 0.22
N ASP A 75 1.42 -20.00 0.47
CA ASP A 75 0.45 -20.25 1.53
C ASP A 75 -0.94 -20.39 0.92
N ASN A 76 -1.39 -21.64 0.74
CA ASN A 76 -2.68 -21.95 0.14
C ASN A 76 -3.86 -21.47 0.99
N GLU A 77 -3.76 -21.51 2.32
CA GLU A 77 -4.84 -21.07 3.19
C GLU A 77 -5.00 -19.54 3.09
N LEU A 78 -3.89 -18.80 3.06
CA LEU A 78 -3.91 -17.36 2.80
C LEU A 78 -4.45 -17.04 1.41
N TYR A 79 -4.07 -17.82 0.39
CA TYR A 79 -4.59 -17.67 -0.98
C TYR A 79 -6.12 -17.78 -1.01
N GLU A 80 -6.69 -18.79 -0.35
CA GLU A 80 -8.14 -18.98 -0.26
C GLU A 80 -8.82 -17.82 0.45
N ARG A 81 -8.31 -17.42 1.64
CA ARG A 81 -8.87 -16.28 2.40
C ARG A 81 -8.85 -14.99 1.58
N LEU A 82 -7.75 -14.72 0.87
CA LEU A 82 -7.60 -13.53 0.03
C LEU A 82 -8.54 -13.56 -1.18
N SER A 83 -8.71 -14.73 -1.80
CA SER A 83 -9.63 -14.93 -2.94
C SER A 83 -11.07 -14.69 -2.51
N ILE A 84 -11.50 -15.26 -1.38
CA ILE A 84 -12.83 -15.04 -0.80
C ILE A 84 -13.03 -13.57 -0.47
N TRP A 85 -12.04 -12.91 0.14
CA TRP A 85 -12.13 -11.48 0.47
C TRP A 85 -12.33 -10.61 -0.77
N ARG A 86 -11.62 -10.87 -1.88
CA ARG A 86 -11.79 -10.14 -3.15
C ARG A 86 -13.13 -10.41 -3.82
N LEU A 87 -13.60 -11.66 -3.79
CA LEU A 87 -14.92 -12.03 -4.30
C LEU A 87 -16.02 -11.30 -3.52
N LYS A 88 -15.91 -11.24 -2.20
CA LYS A 88 -16.84 -10.49 -1.35
C LYS A 88 -16.90 -9.02 -1.75
N GLN A 89 -15.76 -8.33 -1.88
CA GLN A 89 -15.76 -6.94 -2.34
C GLN A 89 -16.44 -6.74 -3.70
N THR A 90 -16.20 -7.67 -4.63
CA THR A 90 -16.84 -7.61 -5.96
C THR A 90 -18.35 -7.77 -5.84
N ASN A 91 -18.81 -8.76 -5.07
CA ASN A 91 -20.23 -9.03 -4.87
C ASN A 91 -20.94 -7.88 -4.14
N ASP A 92 -20.29 -7.29 -3.13
CA ASP A 92 -20.84 -6.16 -2.36
C ASP A 92 -21.11 -4.93 -3.25
N LEU A 93 -20.27 -4.70 -4.27
CA LEU A 93 -20.49 -3.64 -5.27
C LEU A 93 -21.60 -4.00 -6.26
N LEU A 94 -21.63 -5.24 -6.74
CA LEU A 94 -22.65 -5.70 -7.69
C LEU A 94 -24.06 -5.76 -7.07
N SER A 95 -24.15 -6.00 -5.76
CA SER A 95 -25.42 -6.03 -5.04
C SER A 95 -25.99 -4.65 -4.74
N ASN A 96 -25.17 -3.59 -4.82
CA ASN A 96 -25.58 -2.20 -4.56
C ASN A 96 -25.21 -1.30 -5.76
N PRO A 97 -25.82 -1.51 -6.94
CA PRO A 97 -25.42 -0.82 -8.16
C PRO A 97 -25.92 0.63 -8.24
N ASP A 98 -27.01 0.99 -7.53
CA ASP A 98 -27.54 2.35 -7.53
C ASP A 98 -26.94 3.17 -6.37
N PRO A 99 -26.16 4.22 -6.67
CA PRO A 99 -25.54 5.05 -5.63
C PRO A 99 -26.55 5.83 -4.79
N ARG A 100 -27.85 5.86 -5.16
CA ARG A 100 -28.92 6.50 -4.39
C ARG A 100 -29.54 5.59 -3.34
N GLU A 101 -29.28 4.29 -3.38
CA GLU A 101 -29.85 3.31 -2.44
C GLU A 101 -29.01 3.12 -1.17
N VAL A 102 -27.79 3.68 -1.16
CA VAL A 102 -26.85 3.65 -0.03
C VAL A 102 -26.95 4.95 0.75
N GLU A 103 -28.08 5.16 1.44
CA GLU A 103 -28.28 6.25 2.42
C GLU A 103 -28.45 5.69 3.84
#